data_AF-A0A7C8M6Y6-F1
#
_entry.id   AF-A0A7C8M6Y6-F1
#
_cell.length_a   1.000
_cell.length_b   1.000
_cell.length_c   1.000
_cell.angle_alpha   90.00
_cell.angle_beta   90.00
_cell.angle_gamma   90.00
#
_symmetry.space_group_name_H-M   'P 1'
#
loop_
_entity.id
_entity.type
_entity.pdbx_description
1 polymer ?
#
loop_
_entity_poly.entity_id
_entity_poly.type
_entity_poly.pdbx_seq_one_letter_code
_entity_poly.pdbx_strand_id
1 'polypeptide(L)'
;MRLLVLQTIITVSNYEYIFIFYFGQNASIHYEVRATGTLSTAPIDVGDHVPYGTVVAPGVLASYHQHLFSLRIDRALEGYKNSLVVEESVPMRFPHDANPFGVGYVAESSIIEKEPGLDLDHS
;
A
#
# COMPACT_ATOMS: atom_id res chain seq x y z
N MET A 1 -9.99 -20.84 -10.81
CA MET A 1 -10.79 -19.63 -10.55
C MET A 1 -10.50 -18.62 -11.65
N ARG A 2 -11.50 -17.89 -12.18
CA ARG A 2 -11.29 -16.89 -13.25
C ARG A 2 -11.17 -15.50 -12.65
N LEU A 3 -10.35 -14.66 -13.29
CA LEU A 3 -10.18 -13.24 -12.96
C LEU A 3 -10.51 -12.41 -14.21
N LEU A 4 -11.26 -11.33 -14.03
CA LEU A 4 -11.30 -10.25 -15.01
C LEU A 4 -10.18 -9.26 -14.65
N VAL A 5 -9.32 -8.95 -15.62
CA VAL A 5 -8.18 -8.04 -15.42
C VAL A 5 -8.38 -6.79 -16.27
N LEU A 6 -8.39 -5.63 -15.62
CA LEU A 6 -8.35 -4.34 -16.29
C LEU A 6 -6.96 -3.73 -16.08
N GLN A 7 -6.21 -3.54 -17.16
CA GLN A 7 -4.84 -3.06 -17.12
C GLN A 7 -4.65 -1.84 -18.01
N THR A 8 -3.94 -0.84 -17.51
CA THR A 8 -3.38 0.25 -18.31
C THR A 8 -1.88 0.41 -18.03
N ILE A 9 -1.13 0.79 -19.05
CA ILE A 9 0.30 1.09 -18.96
C ILE A 9 0.50 2.54 -19.37
N ILE A 10 1.17 3.30 -18.53
CA ILE A 10 1.47 4.71 -18.78
C ILE A 10 3.00 4.89 -18.77
N THR A 11 3.53 5.40 -19.88
CA THR A 11 4.93 5.83 -19.98
C THR A 11 5.03 7.31 -19.62
N VAL A 12 5.88 7.64 -18.65
CA VAL A 12 6.21 9.01 -18.27
C VAL A 12 7.73 9.16 -18.35
N SER A 13 8.21 9.71 -19.46
CA SER A 13 9.64 9.79 -19.77
C SER A 13 10.30 8.40 -19.71
N ASN A 14 11.19 8.16 -18.75
CA ASN A 14 11.95 6.94 -18.55
C ASN A 14 11.20 5.86 -17.74
N TYR A 15 10.05 6.19 -17.16
CA TYR A 15 9.28 5.29 -16.31
C TYR A 15 8.09 4.68 -17.04
N GLU A 16 7.82 3.42 -16.74
CA GLU A 16 6.56 2.76 -17.07
C GLU A 16 5.83 2.35 -15.79
N TYR A 17 4.58 2.79 -15.67
CA TYR A 17 3.68 2.38 -14.60
C TYR A 17 2.57 1.51 -15.16
N ILE A 18 2.41 0.33 -14.60
CA ILE A 18 1.35 -0.61 -14.94
C ILE A 18 0.34 -0.60 -13.80
N PHE A 19 -0.87 -0.12 -14.07
CA PHE A 19 -1.98 -0.09 -13.13
C PHE A 19 -2.94 -1.23 -13.46
N ILE A 20 -3.22 -2.09 -12.47
CA ILE A 20 -3.97 -3.32 -12.68
C ILE A 20 -5.08 -3.43 -11.63
N PHE A 21 -6.31 -3.64 -12.10
CA PHE A 21 -7.43 -4.09 -11.27
C PHE A 21 -7.75 -5.55 -11.58
N TYR A 22 -7.82 -6.38 -10.54
CA TYR A 22 -8.29 -7.76 -10.62
C TYR A 22 -9.67 -7.87 -9.98
N PHE A 23 -10.63 -8.42 -10.71
CA PHE A 23 -11.98 -8.69 -10.22
C PHE A 23 -12.18 -10.21 -10.11
N GLY A 24 -12.36 -10.67 -8.88
CA GLY A 24 -12.62 -12.08 -8.55
C GLY A 24 -14.10 -12.43 -8.61
N GLN A 25 -14.41 -13.71 -8.89
CA GLN A 25 -15.79 -14.22 -8.87
C GLN A 25 -16.43 -14.24 -7.47
N ASN A 26 -15.63 -14.03 -6.42
CA ASN A 26 -16.05 -13.86 -5.03
C ASN A 26 -16.25 -12.38 -4.64
N ALA A 27 -16.39 -11.50 -5.64
CA ALA A 27 -16.49 -10.04 -5.48
C ALA A 27 -15.24 -9.37 -4.87
N SER A 28 -14.09 -10.04 -4.83
CA SER A 28 -12.85 -9.38 -4.43
C SER A 28 -12.38 -8.39 -5.50
N ILE A 29 -11.84 -7.26 -5.04
CA ILE A 29 -11.17 -6.26 -5.86
C ILE A 29 -9.74 -6.17 -5.34
N HIS A 30 -8.77 -6.45 -6.20
CA HIS A 30 -7.36 -6.24 -5.89
C HIS A 30 -6.80 -5.18 -6.83
N TYR A 31 -6.05 -4.23 -6.27
CA TYR A 31 -5.35 -3.20 -7.02
C TYR A 31 -3.85 -3.41 -6.88
N GLU A 32 -3.15 -3.44 -8.01
CA GLU A 32 -1.71 -3.62 -8.09
C GLU A 32 -1.10 -2.51 -8.95
N VAL A 33 0.02 -1.97 -8.49
CA VAL A 33 0.86 -1.07 -9.28
C VAL A 33 2.21 -1.73 -9.48
N ARG A 34 2.67 -1.81 -10.73
CA ARG A 34 4.04 -2.22 -11.05
C ARG A 34 4.78 -1.01 -11.60
N ALA A 35 5.90 -0.67 -10.98
CA ALA A 35 6.86 0.30 -11.50
C ALA A 35 7.96 -0.44 -12.27
N THR A 36 8.19 -0.06 -13.52
CA THR A 36 9.25 -0.60 -14.37
C THR A 36 9.80 0.50 -15.28
N GLY A 37 10.59 0.11 -16.29
CA GLY A 37 11.27 1.02 -17.19
C GLY A 37 12.74 1.21 -16.87
N THR A 38 13.22 2.43 -17.11
CA THR A 38 14.61 2.83 -16.86
C THR A 38 14.66 3.83 -15.70
N LEU A 39 15.68 3.74 -14.86
CA LEU A 39 15.88 4.70 -13.77
C LEU A 39 16.16 6.11 -14.32
N SER A 40 15.68 7.14 -13.62
CA SER A 40 16.19 8.50 -13.84
C SER A 40 17.61 8.58 -13.30
N THR A 41 18.54 9.14 -14.07
CA THR A 41 19.97 9.13 -13.75
C THR A 41 20.60 10.52 -13.74
N ALA A 42 21.63 10.67 -12.93
CA ALA A 42 22.51 11.85 -12.88
C ALA A 42 23.98 11.43 -13.13
N PRO A 43 24.85 12.34 -13.60
CA PRO A 43 26.28 12.06 -13.71
C PRO A 43 26.94 11.93 -12.32
N ILE A 44 27.99 11.11 -12.24
CA ILE A 44 28.90 11.00 -11.09
C ILE A 44 30.31 10.73 -11.62
N ASP A 45 31.36 11.09 -10.88
CA ASP A 45 32.72 10.73 -11.28
C ASP A 45 32.97 9.22 -11.14
N VAL A 46 33.80 8.65 -12.02
CA VAL A 46 34.05 7.21 -12.04
C VAL A 46 34.86 6.81 -10.81
N GLY A 47 34.29 5.92 -9.98
CA GLY A 47 34.91 5.43 -8.73
C GLY A 47 34.34 6.07 -7.47
N ASP A 48 33.56 7.13 -7.61
CA ASP A 48 32.93 7.81 -6.48
C ASP A 48 31.66 7.11 -5.99
N HIS A 49 31.30 7.38 -4.73
CA HIS A 49 30.08 6.89 -4.08
C HIS A 49 29.42 8.01 -3.26
N VAL A 50 28.10 7.95 -3.14
CA VAL A 50 27.28 8.95 -2.43
C VAL A 50 26.23 8.27 -1.54
N PRO A 51 25.80 8.88 -0.43
CA PRO A 51 24.83 8.28 0.49
C PRO A 51 23.36 8.39 0.02
N TYR A 52 23.09 9.00 -1.13
CA TYR A 52 21.75 9.33 -1.62
C TYR A 52 21.43 8.71 -3.00
N GLY A 53 22.17 7.69 -3.41
CA GLY A 53 21.94 6.99 -4.67
C GLY A 53 22.82 5.76 -4.84
N THR A 54 22.58 5.04 -5.93
CA THR A 54 23.35 3.85 -6.32
C THR A 54 24.03 4.09 -7.66
N VAL A 55 25.32 3.82 -7.76
CA VAL A 55 26.04 3.83 -9.04
C VAL A 55 25.68 2.56 -9.80
N VAL A 56 24.97 2.71 -10.92
CA VAL A 56 24.43 1.58 -11.71
C VAL A 56 25.29 1.25 -12.93
N ALA A 57 26.20 2.16 -13.31
CA ALA A 57 27.24 1.97 -14.31
C ALA A 57 28.35 3.02 -14.08
N PRO A 58 29.58 2.85 -14.65
CA PRO A 58 30.62 3.86 -14.58
C PRO A 58 30.12 5.23 -15.04
N GLY A 59 30.13 6.20 -14.13
CA GLY A 59 29.69 7.57 -14.40
C GLY A 59 28.17 7.81 -14.30
N VAL A 60 27.38 6.80 -13.89
CA VAL A 60 25.91 6.86 -13.88
C VAL A 60 25.36 6.58 -12.49
N LEU A 61 24.80 7.61 -11.86
CA LEU A 61 24.15 7.55 -10.56
C LEU A 61 22.62 7.47 -10.72
N ALA A 62 21.99 6.49 -10.08
CA ALA A 62 20.55 6.47 -9.85
C ALA A 62 20.26 7.00 -8.43
N SER A 63 19.73 8.22 -8.35
CA SER A 63 19.37 8.85 -7.07
C SER A 63 18.21 8.12 -6.39
N TYR A 64 18.24 8.02 -5.06
CA TYR A 64 17.11 7.50 -4.29
C TYR A 64 15.88 8.39 -4.46
N HIS A 65 14.72 7.76 -4.62
CA HIS A 65 13.44 8.43 -4.80
C HIS A 65 12.30 7.52 -4.33
N GLN A 66 11.11 8.08 -4.18
CA GLN A 66 9.90 7.35 -3.80
C GLN A 66 8.84 7.48 -4.89
N HIS A 67 8.02 6.44 -5.02
CA HIS A 67 6.78 6.49 -5.78
C HIS A 67 5.61 6.40 -4.81
N LEU A 68 4.86 7.49 -4.66
CA LEU A 68 3.71 7.58 -3.77
C LEU A 68 2.44 7.53 -4.63
N PHE A 69 1.55 6.57 -4.34
CA PHE A 69 0.30 6.39 -5.07
C PHE A 69 -0.90 6.70 -4.17
N SER A 70 -1.92 7.32 -4.75
CA SER A 70 -3.20 7.58 -4.08
C SER A 70 -4.32 6.91 -4.88
N LEU A 71 -5.06 6.02 -4.21
CA LEU A 71 -6.27 5.42 -4.77
C LEU A 71 -7.49 6.04 -4.10
N ARG A 72 -8.28 6.81 -4.86
CA ARG A 72 -9.56 7.34 -4.39
C ARG A 72 -10.63 6.25 -4.48
N ILE A 73 -11.21 5.88 -3.34
CA ILE A 73 -12.38 4.98 -3.27
C ILE A 73 -13.59 5.78 -2.81
N ASP A 74 -14.55 5.94 -3.72
CA ASP A 74 -15.85 6.52 -3.44
C ASP A 74 -16.86 5.39 -3.24
N ARG A 75 -17.28 5.17 -2.00
CA ARG A 75 -18.04 3.98 -1.64
C ARG A 75 -19.55 4.18 -1.84
N ALA A 76 -20.21 3.12 -2.27
CA ALA A 76 -21.66 3.05 -2.39
C ALA A 76 -22.17 1.65 -1.98
N LEU A 77 -21.78 1.19 -0.79
CA LEU A 77 -22.19 -0.09 -0.23
C LEU A 77 -23.68 -0.04 0.13
N GLU A 78 -24.52 -0.73 -0.65
CA GLU A 78 -25.99 -0.73 -0.53
C GLU A 78 -26.62 0.69 -0.55
N GLY A 79 -25.95 1.65 -1.20
CA GLY A 79 -26.37 3.06 -1.28
C GLY A 79 -25.27 4.01 -0.78
N TYR A 80 -25.61 5.30 -0.66
CA TYR A 80 -24.62 6.37 -0.40
C TYR A 80 -24.41 6.73 1.08
N LYS A 81 -25.18 6.13 1.99
CA LYS A 81 -25.07 6.39 3.43
C LYS A 81 -24.11 5.38 4.06
N ASN A 82 -22.81 5.56 3.87
CA ASN A 82 -21.79 4.64 4.37
C ASN A 82 -20.90 5.30 5.43
N SER A 83 -20.54 4.51 6.44
CA SER A 83 -19.54 4.87 7.46
C SER A 83 -18.22 4.14 7.22
N LEU A 84 -17.11 4.71 7.69
CA LEU A 84 -15.83 4.02 7.79
C LEU A 84 -15.72 3.37 9.18
N VAL A 85 -15.30 2.12 9.23
CA VAL A 85 -15.03 1.37 10.48
C VAL A 85 -13.58 0.93 10.45
N VAL A 86 -12.88 1.11 11.57
CA VAL A 86 -11.55 0.55 11.83
C VAL A 86 -11.71 -0.57 12.84
N GLU A 87 -11.17 -1.75 12.53
CA GLU A 87 -11.22 -2.93 13.38
C GLU A 87 -9.81 -3.39 13.71
N GLU A 88 -9.53 -3.60 14.99
CA GLU A 88 -8.24 -4.02 15.52
C GLU A 88 -8.39 -5.33 16.30
N SER A 89 -7.39 -6.21 16.19
CA SER A 89 -7.32 -7.44 16.99
C SER A 89 -6.48 -7.19 18.25
N VAL A 90 -7.12 -7.18 19.42
CA VAL A 90 -6.47 -6.85 20.70
C VAL A 90 -6.45 -8.05 21.64
N PRO A 91 -5.37 -8.26 22.41
CA PRO A 91 -5.32 -9.34 23.39
C PRO A 91 -6.38 -9.13 24.48
N MET A 92 -7.04 -10.22 24.88
CA MET A 92 -7.93 -10.17 26.04
C MET A 92 -7.10 -9.90 27.29
N ARG A 93 -7.66 -9.13 28.22
CA ARG A 93 -7.05 -8.89 29.53
C ARG A 93 -6.66 -10.22 30.18
N PHE A 94 -5.47 -10.24 30.78
CA PHE A 94 -4.99 -11.35 31.59
C PHE A 94 -4.39 -10.81 32.90
N PRO A 95 -4.74 -11.38 34.08
CA PRO A 95 -5.66 -12.49 34.28
C PRO A 95 -7.14 -12.07 34.12
N HIS A 96 -7.98 -13.00 33.64
CA HIS A 96 -9.43 -12.83 33.52
C HIS A 96 -10.12 -14.21 33.47
N ASP A 97 -11.31 -14.35 34.06
CA ASP A 97 -12.02 -15.65 34.18
C ASP A 97 -12.34 -16.27 32.81
N ALA A 98 -12.71 -15.44 31.82
CA ALA A 98 -12.93 -15.87 30.44
C ALA A 98 -11.64 -16.03 29.62
N ASN A 99 -10.47 -15.70 30.18
CA ASN A 99 -9.15 -15.88 29.57
C ASN A 99 -8.16 -16.52 30.57
N PRO A 100 -8.46 -17.72 31.12
CA PRO A 100 -7.71 -18.29 32.24
C PRO A 100 -6.27 -18.66 31.88
N PHE A 101 -5.96 -18.81 30.58
CA PHE A 101 -4.64 -19.18 30.08
C PHE A 101 -3.92 -18.05 29.35
N GLY A 102 -4.50 -16.85 29.27
CA GLY A 102 -3.85 -15.70 28.64
C GLY A 102 -3.67 -15.78 27.12
N VAL A 103 -4.40 -16.66 26.43
CA VAL A 103 -4.28 -16.91 24.98
C VAL A 103 -5.40 -16.26 24.14
N GLY A 104 -6.39 -15.65 24.80
CA GLY A 104 -7.52 -15.03 24.12
C GLY A 104 -7.20 -13.66 23.51
N TYR A 105 -7.90 -13.33 22.42
CA TYR A 105 -7.95 -12.00 21.81
C TYR A 105 -9.38 -11.72 21.33
N VAL A 106 -9.70 -10.45 21.11
CA VAL A 106 -11.00 -9.98 20.58
C VAL A 106 -10.79 -8.97 19.46
N ALA A 107 -11.81 -8.77 18.64
CA ALA A 107 -11.85 -7.66 17.69
C ALA A 107 -12.55 -6.45 18.33
N GLU A 108 -11.91 -5.29 18.27
CA GLU A 108 -12.50 -4.01 18.67
C GLU A 108 -12.75 -3.17 17.42
N SER A 109 -14.01 -2.79 17.21
CA SER A 109 -14.47 -2.00 16.06
C SER A 109 -14.79 -0.57 16.49
N SER A 110 -14.35 0.41 15.71
CA SER A 110 -14.60 1.84 15.93
C SER A 110 -15.10 2.54 14.66
N ILE A 111 -16.22 3.25 14.76
CA ILE A 111 -16.75 4.06 13.67
C ILE A 111 -16.01 5.39 13.63
N ILE A 112 -15.52 5.78 12.46
CA ILE A 112 -14.87 7.06 12.24
C ILE A 112 -15.94 8.13 11.97
N GLU A 113 -16.27 8.92 13.00
CA GLU A 113 -17.35 9.92 12.96
C GLU A 113 -16.97 11.24 12.26
N LYS A 114 -15.68 11.58 12.24
CA LYS A 114 -15.14 12.82 11.67
C LYS A 114 -13.94 12.50 10.81
N GLU A 115 -13.67 13.35 9.82
CA GLU A 115 -12.54 13.21 8.89
C GLU A 115 -11.19 13.17 9.64
N PRO A 116 -10.40 12.10 9.44
CA PRO A 116 -9.04 12.05 9.97
C PRO A 116 -8.02 11.52 8.93
N GLY A 117 -6.74 11.67 9.25
CA GLY A 117 -5.71 10.75 8.75
C GLY A 117 -5.65 9.54 9.69
N LEU A 118 -5.55 8.33 9.13
CA LEU A 118 -5.31 7.12 9.89
C LEU A 118 -3.89 6.65 9.59
N ASP A 119 -3.12 6.37 10.63
CA ASP A 119 -1.77 5.83 10.52
C ASP A 119 -1.82 4.30 10.64
N LEU A 120 -0.87 3.64 9.99
CA LEU A 120 -0.66 2.19 10.06
C LEU A 120 0.50 1.85 11.02
N ASP A 121 1.22 2.85 11.55
CA ASP A 121 2.26 2.63 12.55
C ASP A 121 1.63 2.18 13.88
N HIS A 122 1.81 0.89 14.19
CA HIS A 122 1.40 0.27 15.45
C HIS A 122 2.55 0.21 16.49
N SER A 123 3.62 0.99 16.29
CA SER A 123 4.81 1.04 17.16
C SER A 123 4.65 1.96 18.37
#